data_AF-A0A3D3PGG8-F1
#
_entry.id   AF-A0A3D3PGG8-F1
#
_cell.length_a   1.000
_cell.length_b   1.000
_cell.length_c   1.000
_cell.angle_alpha   90.00
_cell.angle_beta   90.00
_cell.angle_gamma   90.00
#
_symmetry.space_group_name_H-M   'P 1'
#
loop_
_entity.id
_entity.type
_entity.pdbx_description
1 polymer ?
#
loop_
_entity_poly.entity_id
_entity_poly.type
_entity_poly.pdbx_seq_one_letter_code
_entity_poly.pdbx_strand_id
1 'polypeptide(L)'
;HMEIIQERLEREFDMTVITTVPNVSYKAFTTKGVEIDVNNPSDLPDPSKLEYVEEPYIKANIITKSEFVGPVMSLCIQKRGAVINQSYLTSDRVELVFEIPMGEIVFDFYDRLKTISKGYA
;
A
#
# COMPACT_ATOMS: atom_id res chain seq x y z
N HIS A 1 6.87 5.63 10.62
CA HIS A 1 8.24 5.26 11.06
C HIS A 1 9.30 6.08 10.32
N MET A 2 9.29 6.10 8.98
CA MET A 2 10.22 6.91 8.17
C MET A 2 10.20 8.40 8.55
N GLU A 3 9.02 8.99 8.72
CA GLU A 3 8.83 10.40 9.12
C GLU A 3 9.53 10.74 10.43
N ILE A 4 9.44 9.87 11.45
CA ILE A 4 10.09 10.06 12.75
C ILE A 4 11.62 10.03 12.61
N ILE A 5 12.16 9.14 11.78
CA ILE A 5 13.62 9.06 11.56
C ILE A 5 14.12 10.32 10.83
N GLN A 6 13.36 10.80 9.85
CA GLN A 6 13.70 12.03 9.12
C GLN A 6 13.71 13.24 10.06
N GLU A 7 12.65 13.43 10.85
CA GLU A 7 12.55 14.56 11.79
C GLU A 7 13.66 14.55 12.84
N ARG A 8 14.07 13.35 13.30
CA ARG A 8 15.21 13.20 14.21
C ARG A 8 16.55 13.53 13.56
N LEU A 9 16.79 13.11 12.31
CA LEU A 9 18.04 13.41 11.60
C LEU A 9 18.21 14.91 11.34
N GLU A 10 17.13 15.60 10.99
CA GLU A 10 17.15 17.06 10.81
C GLU A 10 17.37 17.80 12.14
N ARG A 11 16.64 17.43 13.20
CA ARG A 11 16.72 18.14 14.48
C ARG A 11 17.98 17.83 15.30
N GLU A 12 18.41 16.57 15.33
CA GLU A 12 19.52 16.13 16.18
C GLU A 12 20.88 16.23 15.49
N PHE A 13 20.93 16.15 14.15
CA PHE A 13 22.18 16.04 13.40
C PHE A 13 22.37 17.11 12.30
N ASP A 14 21.42 18.05 12.14
CA ASP A 14 21.46 19.10 11.10
C ASP A 14 21.68 18.55 9.68
N MET A 15 21.19 17.32 9.45
CA MET A 15 21.32 16.64 8.16
C MET A 15 20.02 16.81 7.36
N THR A 16 20.10 17.48 6.21
CA THR A 16 19.00 17.52 5.24
C THR A 16 18.94 16.19 4.48
N VAL A 17 17.85 15.45 4.66
CA VAL A 17 17.65 14.14 4.01
C VAL A 17 16.64 14.27 2.88
N ILE A 18 17.01 13.84 1.66
CA ILE A 18 16.07 13.72 0.55
C ILE A 18 15.54 12.30 0.55
N THR A 19 14.25 12.14 0.86
CA THR A 19 13.57 10.85 0.84
C THR A 19 12.96 10.60 -0.54
N THR A 20 13.24 9.43 -1.11
CA THR A 20 12.56 8.96 -2.32
C THR A 20 11.25 8.26 -1.97
N VAL A 21 10.39 8.07 -2.97
CA VAL A 21 9.17 7.27 -2.80
C VAL A 21 9.58 5.87 -2.32
N PRO A 22 8.99 5.35 -1.22
CA PRO A 22 9.35 4.04 -0.73
C PRO A 22 8.94 2.99 -1.77
N ASN A 23 9.84 2.05 -2.06
CA ASN A 23 9.56 0.96 -2.98
C ASN A 23 9.18 -0.32 -2.21
N VAL A 24 8.43 -1.19 -2.87
CA VAL A 24 8.14 -2.54 -2.38
C VAL A 24 8.94 -3.54 -3.21
N SER A 25 9.33 -4.65 -2.59
CA SER A 25 10.05 -5.71 -3.28
C SER A 25 9.08 -6.53 -4.14
N TYR A 26 9.42 -6.71 -5.42
CA TYR A 26 8.69 -7.57 -6.35
C TYR A 26 9.46 -8.87 -6.57
N LYS A 27 8.77 -9.89 -7.05
CA LYS A 27 9.40 -11.17 -7.46
C LYS A 27 9.28 -11.33 -8.95
N ALA A 28 10.40 -11.38 -9.65
CA ALA A 28 10.45 -11.63 -11.08
C ALA A 28 10.76 -13.11 -11.34
N PHE A 29 9.95 -13.74 -12.18
CA PHE A 29 10.14 -15.11 -12.62
C PHE A 29 10.62 -15.08 -14.06
N THR A 30 11.79 -15.70 -14.29
CA THR A 30 12.36 -15.80 -15.62
C THR A 30 11.85 -17.04 -16.35
N THR A 31 11.91 -17.03 -17.69
CA THR A 31 11.55 -18.18 -18.55
C THR A 31 12.38 -19.44 -18.31
N LYS A 32 13.44 -19.34 -17.50
CA LYS A 32 14.26 -20.46 -17.04
C LYS A 32 13.85 -21.00 -15.66
N GLY A 33 12.78 -20.47 -15.07
CA GLY A 33 12.30 -20.84 -13.75
C GLY A 33 13.12 -20.25 -12.59
N VAL A 34 13.96 -19.25 -12.85
CA VAL A 34 14.72 -18.56 -11.78
C VAL A 34 13.88 -17.42 -11.22
N GLU A 35 13.74 -17.40 -9.90
CA GLU A 35 13.16 -16.30 -9.11
C GLU A 35 14.23 -15.25 -8.78
N ILE A 36 13.89 -13.98 -8.98
CA ILE A 36 14.75 -12.83 -8.70
C ILE A 36 13.96 -11.85 -7.84
N ASP A 37 14.49 -11.53 -6.65
CA ASP A 37 13.97 -10.45 -5.82
C ASP A 37 14.37 -9.09 -6.43
N VAL A 38 13.36 -8.30 -6.82
CA VAL A 38 13.53 -7.00 -7.45
C VAL A 38 13.20 -5.92 -6.42
N ASN A 39 14.25 -5.33 -5.84
CA ASN A 39 14.12 -4.25 -4.86
C ASN A 39 14.20 -2.87 -5.54
N ASN A 40 14.95 -2.77 -6.64
CA ASN A 40 15.05 -1.57 -7.45
C ASN A 40 14.56 -1.86 -8.87
N PRO A 41 14.00 -0.85 -9.57
CA PRO A 41 13.64 -1.00 -10.98
C PRO A 41 14.81 -1.47 -11.87
N SER A 42 16.05 -1.12 -11.49
CA SER A 42 17.27 -1.54 -12.20
C SER A 42 17.60 -3.03 -12.05
N ASP A 43 17.03 -3.70 -11.04
CA ASP A 43 17.25 -5.14 -10.80
C ASP A 43 16.31 -6.00 -11.67
N LEU A 44 15.38 -5.37 -12.40
CA LEU A 44 14.45 -6.06 -13.28
C LEU A 44 15.21 -6.76 -14.42
N PRO A 45 15.00 -8.08 -14.63
CA PRO A 45 15.66 -8.79 -15.72
C PRO A 45 15.19 -8.30 -17.10
N ASP A 46 16.00 -8.57 -18.12
CA ASP A 46 15.66 -8.29 -19.52
C ASP A 46 14.26 -8.83 -19.84
N PRO A 47 13.35 -8.01 -20.41
CA PRO A 47 12.00 -8.44 -20.76
C PRO A 47 11.93 -9.71 -21.61
N SER A 48 12.96 -9.98 -22.41
CA SER A 48 13.07 -11.19 -23.25
C SER A 48 13.24 -12.48 -22.44
N LYS A 49 13.69 -12.37 -21.19
CA LYS A 49 13.92 -13.48 -20.25
C LYS A 49 12.90 -13.51 -19.13
N LEU A 50 12.02 -12.51 -19.05
CA LEU A 50 10.99 -12.39 -18.04
C LEU A 50 9.73 -13.15 -18.48
N GLU A 51 9.16 -13.94 -17.57
CA GLU A 51 7.91 -14.68 -17.80
C GLU A 51 6.74 -13.97 -17.13
N TYR A 52 6.84 -13.71 -15.83
CA TYR A 52 5.87 -12.94 -15.06
C TYR A 52 6.52 -12.27 -13.85
N VAL A 53 5.79 -11.33 -13.25
CA VAL A 53 6.18 -10.62 -12.02
C VAL A 53 5.06 -10.75 -11.02
N GLU A 54 5.40 -11.06 -9.78
CA GLU A 54 4.48 -11.02 -8.65
C GLU A 54 4.75 -9.77 -7.81
N GLU A 55 3.66 -9.12 -7.40
CA GLU A 55 3.69 -7.99 -6.47
C GLU A 55 3.17 -8.44 -5.09
N PRO A 56 3.67 -7.88 -3.98
CA PRO A 56 3.17 -8.21 -2.66
C PRO A 56 1.77 -7.63 -2.43
N TYR A 57 0.83 -8.48 -1.99
CA TYR A 57 -0.50 -8.07 -1.55
C TYR A 57 -0.59 -8.04 -0.03
N ILE A 58 -1.40 -7.12 0.49
CA ILE A 58 -1.75 -7.08 1.90
C ILE A 58 -3.25 -7.24 2.08
N LYS A 59 -3.63 -7.80 3.23
CA LYS A 59 -5.01 -7.79 3.71
C LYS A 59 -5.23 -6.58 4.62
N ALA A 60 -6.03 -5.63 4.16
CA ALA A 60 -6.39 -4.42 4.89
C ALA A 60 -7.77 -4.59 5.54
N ASN A 61 -7.83 -4.42 6.87
CA ASN A 61 -9.07 -4.36 7.62
C ASN A 61 -9.35 -2.89 7.98
N ILE A 62 -10.43 -2.33 7.45
CA ILE A 62 -10.81 -0.94 7.64
C ILE A 62 -12.14 -0.90 8.39
N ILE A 63 -12.16 -0.25 9.54
CA ILE A 63 -13.38 -0.03 10.32
C ILE A 63 -13.77 1.43 10.16
N THR A 64 -14.97 1.69 9.66
CA THR A 64 -15.46 3.04 9.47
C THR A 64 -16.95 3.15 9.79
N LYS A 65 -17.49 4.36 9.79
CA LYS A 65 -18.93 4.55 9.92
C LYS A 65 -19.68 4.18 8.64
N SER A 66 -20.91 3.70 8.78
CA SER A 66 -21.78 3.34 7.65
C SER A 66 -21.90 4.44 6.58
N GLU A 67 -21.85 5.71 6.98
CA GLU A 67 -21.90 6.89 6.09
C GLU A 67 -20.66 7.05 5.17
N PHE A 68 -19.50 6.50 5.56
CA PHE A 68 -18.23 6.63 4.83
C PHE A 68 -17.84 5.38 4.02
N VAL A 69 -18.65 4.32 4.06
CA VAL A 69 -18.38 3.06 3.34
C VAL A 69 -18.20 3.30 1.85
N GLY A 70 -19.07 4.09 1.21
CA GLY A 70 -18.98 4.38 -0.23
C GLY A 70 -17.66 5.04 -0.64
N PRO A 71 -17.28 6.17 -0.02
CA PRO A 71 -15.99 6.81 -0.25
C PRO A 71 -14.79 5.87 0.00
N VAL A 72 -14.79 5.13 1.11
CA VAL A 72 -13.70 4.22 1.47
C VAL A 72 -13.57 3.08 0.46
N MET A 73 -14.70 2.49 0.05
CA MET A 73 -14.72 1.43 -0.97
C MET A 73 -14.22 1.95 -2.32
N SER A 74 -14.62 3.16 -2.71
CA SER A 74 -14.15 3.80 -3.94
C SER A 74 -12.63 4.03 -3.92
N LEU A 75 -12.07 4.47 -2.79
CA LEU A 75 -10.63 4.64 -2.62
C LEU A 75 -9.90 3.30 -2.76
N CYS A 76 -10.39 2.24 -2.13
CA CYS A 76 -9.76 0.92 -2.21
C CYS A 76 -9.80 0.37 -3.64
N ILE A 77 -10.93 0.51 -4.34
CA ILE A 77 -11.05 0.07 -5.74
C ILE A 77 -10.11 0.86 -6.67
N GLN A 78 -9.99 2.17 -6.50
CA GLN A 78 -9.02 2.99 -7.25
C GLN A 78 -7.58 2.51 -7.07
N LYS A 79 -7.29 1.92 -5.91
CA LYS A 79 -5.99 1.38 -5.53
C LYS A 79 -5.82 -0.10 -5.86
N ARG A 80 -6.59 -0.59 -6.84
CA ARG A 80 -6.59 -2.00 -7.28
C ARG A 80 -6.99 -2.98 -6.18
N GLY A 81 -7.74 -2.50 -5.18
CA GLY A 81 -8.20 -3.30 -4.06
C GLY A 81 -9.41 -4.17 -4.40
N ALA A 82 -9.37 -5.44 -3.98
CA ALA A 82 -10.46 -6.39 -4.10
C ALA A 82 -11.19 -6.53 -2.74
N VAL A 83 -12.53 -6.42 -2.75
CA VAL A 83 -13.34 -6.68 -1.56
C VAL A 83 -13.32 -8.17 -1.25
N ILE A 84 -12.90 -8.52 -0.04
CA ILE A 84 -12.95 -9.90 0.47
C ILE A 84 -14.18 -10.09 1.36
N ASN A 85 -14.48 -9.11 2.22
CA ASN A 85 -15.61 -9.20 3.13
C ASN A 85 -16.12 -7.81 3.52
N GLN A 86 -17.40 -7.75 3.86
CA GLN A 86 -18.04 -6.59 4.47
C GLN A 86 -18.94 -7.08 5.60
N SER A 87 -18.70 -6.60 6.83
CA SER A 87 -19.47 -6.97 8.00
C SER A 87 -19.97 -5.71 8.74
N TYR A 88 -21.21 -5.74 9.20
CA TYR A 88 -21.76 -4.69 10.07
C TYR A 88 -21.48 -5.08 11.51
N LEU A 89 -20.59 -4.34 12.19
CA LEU A 89 -20.25 -4.57 13.59
C LEU A 89 -21.35 -4.03 14.51
N THR A 90 -21.91 -2.88 14.15
CA THR A 90 -23.04 -2.22 14.80
C THR A 90 -23.91 -1.55 13.74
N SER A 91 -25.03 -0.93 14.14
CA SER A 91 -25.87 -0.14 13.24
C SER A 91 -25.14 1.02 12.55
N ASP A 92 -24.09 1.55 13.17
CA ASP A 92 -23.33 2.72 12.70
C ASP A 92 -21.91 2.39 12.24
N ARG A 93 -21.37 1.18 12.48
CA ARG A 93 -20.01 0.79 12.10
C ARG A 93 -19.97 -0.42 11.18
N VAL A 94 -19.11 -0.31 10.17
CA VAL A 94 -18.87 -1.34 9.16
C VAL A 94 -17.39 -1.66 9.13
N GLU A 95 -17.09 -2.94 9.13
CA GLU A 95 -15.77 -3.48 8.83
C GLU A 95 -15.73 -3.89 7.36
N LEU A 96 -14.71 -3.43 6.66
CA LEU A 96 -14.40 -3.78 5.29
C LEU A 96 -13.05 -4.47 5.25
N VAL A 97 -13.00 -5.62 4.59
CA VAL A 97 -11.77 -6.38 4.39
C VAL A 97 -11.42 -6.34 2.92
N PHE A 98 -10.24 -5.83 2.60
CA PHE A 98 -9.73 -5.73 1.24
C PHE A 98 -8.39 -6.45 1.09
N GLU A 99 -8.14 -6.97 -0.10
CA GLU A 99 -6.79 -7.29 -0.57
C GLU A 99 -6.33 -6.21 -1.52
N ILE A 100 -5.17 -5.59 -1.23
CA ILE A 100 -4.65 -4.44 -1.97
C ILE A 100 -3.15 -4.64 -2.22
N PRO A 101 -2.64 -4.30 -3.41
CA PRO A 101 -1.19 -4.28 -3.65
C PRO A 101 -0.48 -3.34 -2.68
N MET A 102 0.61 -3.82 -2.07
CA MET A 102 1.37 -3.02 -1.10
C MET A 102 1.91 -1.73 -1.73
N GLY A 103 2.32 -1.79 -3.00
CA GLY A 103 2.83 -0.62 -3.74
C GLY A 103 1.82 0.54 -3.84
N GLU A 104 0.52 0.26 -3.76
CA GLU A 104 -0.54 1.27 -3.84
C GLU A 104 -0.81 1.96 -2.50
N ILE A 105 -0.46 1.30 -1.39
CA ILE A 105 -0.72 1.75 -0.02
C ILE A 105 0.43 2.58 0.55
N VAL A 106 1.65 2.25 0.15
CA VAL A 106 2.88 2.84 0.68
C VAL A 106 2.96 4.35 0.48
N PHE A 107 2.21 4.91 -0.49
CA PHE A 107 2.14 6.33 -0.76
C PHE A 107 0.69 6.87 -0.71
N ASP A 108 0.45 7.88 0.14
CA ASP A 108 -0.78 8.71 0.20
C ASP A 108 -2.09 7.97 0.56
N PHE A 109 -2.11 6.64 0.66
CA PHE A 109 -3.34 5.90 0.98
C PHE A 109 -3.92 6.26 2.34
N TYR A 110 -3.06 6.33 3.36
CA TYR A 110 -3.47 6.59 4.73
C TYR A 110 -4.02 8.01 4.92
N ASP A 111 -3.38 9.01 4.30
CA ASP A 111 -3.80 10.41 4.38
C ASP A 111 -5.13 10.65 3.66
N ARG A 112 -5.29 10.03 2.48
CA ARG A 112 -6.56 10.01 1.76
C ARG A 112 -7.66 9.32 2.56
N LEU A 113 -7.37 8.15 3.14
CA LEU A 113 -8.32 7.38 3.95
C LEU A 113 -8.84 8.21 5.13
N LYS A 114 -7.93 8.90 5.83
CA LYS A 114 -8.32 9.83 6.92
C LYS A 114 -9.16 10.98 6.41
N THR A 115 -8.82 11.57 5.27
CA THR A 115 -9.53 12.73 4.74
C THR A 115 -10.97 12.37 4.34
N ILE A 116 -11.16 11.27 3.60
CA ILE A 116 -12.50 10.84 3.16
C ILE A 116 -13.38 10.34 4.30
N SER A 117 -12.77 9.77 5.34
CA SER A 117 -13.47 9.30 6.53
C SER A 117 -13.61 10.38 7.61
N LYS A 118 -13.10 11.59 7.40
CA LYS A 118 -12.99 12.64 8.43
C LYS A 118 -12.27 12.16 9.70
N GLY A 119 -11.34 11.23 9.56
CA GLY A 119 -10.56 10.62 10.65
C GLY A 119 -11.26 9.50 11.40
N TYR A 120 -12.42 9.02 10.92
CA TYR A 120 -13.14 7.88 11.51
C TYR A 120 -12.64 6.52 11.02
N ALA A 121 -11.80 6.48 9.97
CA ALA A 121 -11.13 5.29 9.44
C ALA A 121 -9.61 5.43 9.56
#